data_AF-A0A7C3RAK3-F1
#
_entry.id   AF-A0A7C3RAK3-F1
#
_cell.length_a   1.000
_cell.length_b   1.000
_cell.length_c   1.000
_cell.angle_alpha   90.00
_cell.angle_beta   90.00
_cell.angle_gamma   90.00
#
_symmetry.space_group_name_H-M   'P 1'
#
loop_
_entity.id
_entity.type
_entity.pdbx_description
1 polymer ?
#
loop_
_entity_poly.entity_id
_entity_poly.type
_entity_poly.pdbx_seq_one_letter_code
_entity_poly.pdbx_strand_id
1 'polypeptide(L)'
;MPSFMDILLGSAQILSGIYMVVKPQEEKSGNQEIGDIIGDIKVDDKLQGNLYEVKTIDQRVKRVIEMINKGKQDPKVRAVAVKIVSRLCGDKHCVKERDHYGEVKAIFDWVRKYIRYVHDINGIDTFQHPARTIEFGGGDCDDYTILLASLYQSIGYPVRIRVVAAVRPDVYRNMTPAQKSRIDYNHIYLLVGIPPHKLPDSQKTWIPVDGSVNKPFGWEVPKQFVAKSKFYKVE
;
A
#
# COMPACT_ATOMS: atom_id res chain seq x y z
N MET A 1 3.55 -21.51 14.16
CA MET A 1 2.81 -20.29 13.74
C MET A 1 3.75 -19.12 13.95
N PRO A 2 4.00 -18.26 12.95
CA PRO A 2 4.74 -17.03 13.21
C PRO A 2 3.98 -16.23 14.26
N SER A 3 4.72 -15.74 15.26
CA SER A 3 4.11 -15.03 16.39
C SER A 3 3.62 -13.66 15.91
N PHE A 4 2.84 -12.94 16.75
CA PHE A 4 2.47 -11.53 16.50
C PHE A 4 3.69 -10.65 16.11
N MET A 5 4.91 -11.10 16.44
CA MET A 5 6.18 -10.42 16.26
C MET A 5 6.73 -10.48 14.83
N ASP A 6 6.52 -11.57 14.08
CA ASP A 6 7.13 -11.71 12.74
C ASP A 6 6.46 -10.80 11.69
N ILE A 7 5.28 -10.27 12.02
CA ILE A 7 4.46 -9.42 11.14
C ILE A 7 4.75 -7.92 11.34
N LEU A 8 5.22 -7.51 12.52
CA LEU A 8 5.54 -6.10 12.83
C LEU A 8 7.05 -5.80 12.83
N LEU A 9 7.91 -6.81 13.01
CA LEU A 9 9.37 -6.66 13.04
C LEU A 9 10.04 -6.88 11.67
N GLY A 10 9.28 -7.20 10.63
CA GLY A 10 9.76 -7.08 9.23
C GLY A 10 9.91 -5.62 8.79
N SER A 11 9.96 -4.68 9.74
CA SER A 11 10.07 -3.25 9.51
C SER A 11 11.34 -2.95 8.74
N ALA A 12 11.17 -2.40 7.54
CA ALA A 12 12.15 -1.53 6.92
C ALA A 12 12.64 -0.56 8.00
N GLN A 13 13.90 -0.71 8.40
CA GLN A 13 14.55 0.31 9.22
C GLN A 13 14.67 1.54 8.34
N ILE A 14 14.17 2.69 8.80
CA ILE A 14 14.44 3.98 8.15
C ILE A 14 15.93 4.26 8.34
N LEU A 15 16.72 3.89 7.34
CA LEU A 15 18.01 4.48 7.07
C LEU A 15 17.77 5.52 5.98
N SER A 16 18.24 6.74 6.18
CA SER A 16 18.34 7.74 5.11
C SER A 16 18.93 7.06 3.87
N GLY A 17 18.12 6.91 2.83
CA GLY A 17 18.43 6.03 1.70
C GLY A 17 18.36 6.73 0.35
N ILE A 18 18.83 6.00 -0.66
CA ILE A 18 18.65 6.26 -2.08
C ILE A 18 17.40 5.47 -2.51
N TYR A 19 16.48 6.01 -3.31
CA TYR A 19 15.16 5.40 -3.54
C TYR A 19 14.79 5.26 -5.01
N MET A 20 14.29 4.11 -5.47
CA MET A 20 13.97 3.87 -6.89
C MET A 20 12.48 4.01 -7.23
N VAL A 21 12.16 4.70 -8.33
CA VAL A 21 10.79 4.85 -8.87
C VAL A 21 10.68 4.25 -10.27
N VAL A 22 9.80 3.27 -10.45
CA VAL A 22 9.57 2.57 -11.73
C VAL A 22 8.38 3.19 -12.51
N LYS A 23 8.56 3.57 -13.78
CA LYS A 23 7.51 4.14 -14.66
C LYS A 23 7.39 3.42 -16.03
N PRO A 24 6.24 3.50 -16.75
CA PRO A 24 6.10 3.05 -18.14
C PRO A 24 6.45 4.14 -19.20
N GLN A 25 6.86 3.73 -20.41
CA GLN A 25 7.07 4.56 -21.62
C GLN A 25 6.20 4.05 -22.80
N GLU A 26 5.77 4.94 -23.70
CA GLU A 26 4.95 4.65 -24.90
C GLU A 26 5.69 3.81 -25.96
N GLU A 27 4.93 3.05 -26.76
CA GLU A 27 5.40 2.00 -27.69
C GLU A 27 6.27 2.49 -28.86
N LYS A 28 7.35 1.73 -29.13
CA LYS A 28 7.85 1.42 -30.49
C LYS A 28 8.27 -0.06 -30.52
N SER A 29 7.98 -0.72 -31.64
CA SER A 29 8.03 -2.18 -31.84
C SER A 29 9.44 -2.73 -32.13
N GLY A 30 9.67 -4.00 -31.78
CA GLY A 30 10.82 -4.80 -32.20
C GLY A 30 10.98 -6.07 -31.36
N ASN A 31 10.86 -7.25 -31.99
CA ASN A 31 11.03 -8.59 -31.40
C ASN A 31 12.51 -9.00 -31.29
N GLN A 32 12.89 -9.80 -30.27
CA GLN A 32 13.63 -11.08 -30.45
C GLN A 32 13.68 -11.94 -29.17
N GLU A 33 13.66 -13.27 -29.34
CA GLU A 33 13.53 -14.35 -28.35
C GLU A 33 14.88 -14.83 -27.77
N ILE A 34 14.92 -15.27 -26.49
CA ILE A 34 15.82 -16.33 -25.93
C ILE A 34 15.10 -17.05 -24.77
N GLY A 35 15.25 -18.38 -24.72
CA GLY A 35 14.44 -19.34 -23.96
C GLY A 35 14.92 -19.81 -22.57
N ASP A 36 13.93 -20.39 -21.87
CA ASP A 36 13.91 -21.60 -21.04
C ASP A 36 14.80 -21.73 -19.78
N ILE A 37 14.17 -21.45 -18.62
CA ILE A 37 14.18 -22.19 -17.31
C ILE A 37 13.34 -21.43 -16.25
N ILE A 38 12.89 -20.20 -16.53
CA ILE A 38 11.86 -19.49 -15.77
C ILE A 38 10.68 -19.33 -16.69
N GLY A 39 9.59 -20.08 -16.48
CA GLY A 39 8.38 -19.96 -17.29
C GLY A 39 7.88 -18.52 -17.31
N ASP A 40 8.04 -17.88 -18.46
CA ASP A 40 7.37 -16.67 -18.93
C ASP A 40 7.37 -15.41 -18.03
N ILE A 41 8.43 -15.15 -17.26
CA ILE A 41 8.65 -13.77 -16.79
C ILE A 41 9.32 -12.98 -17.92
N LYS A 42 8.49 -12.44 -18.82
CA LYS A 42 8.92 -11.33 -19.68
C LYS A 42 9.12 -10.10 -18.80
N VAL A 43 10.34 -9.90 -18.31
CA VAL A 43 10.72 -8.61 -17.74
C VAL A 43 10.75 -7.63 -18.91
N ASP A 44 9.79 -6.71 -18.94
CA ASP A 44 9.72 -5.65 -19.94
C ASP A 44 11.04 -4.85 -19.93
N ASP A 45 11.75 -4.80 -21.06
CA ASP A 45 13.03 -4.08 -21.24
C ASP A 45 12.92 -2.56 -20.96
N LYS A 46 11.72 -2.06 -20.64
CA LYS A 46 11.38 -0.67 -20.35
C LYS A 46 11.22 -0.34 -18.86
N LEU A 47 11.74 -1.16 -17.95
CA LEU A 47 11.77 -0.84 -16.51
C LEU A 47 12.85 0.20 -16.20
N GLN A 48 12.45 1.46 -16.01
CA GLN A 48 13.35 2.52 -15.59
C GLN A 48 13.10 2.95 -14.14
N GLY A 49 14.14 2.87 -13.31
CA GLY A 49 14.16 3.36 -11.94
C GLY A 49 14.76 4.76 -11.85
N ASN A 50 14.10 5.69 -11.13
CA ASN A 50 14.69 7.00 -10.81
C ASN A 50 15.08 7.05 -9.33
N LEU A 51 16.31 7.51 -9.05
CA LEU A 51 16.85 7.63 -7.71
C LEU A 51 16.56 9.00 -7.07
N TYR A 52 16.01 9.00 -5.85
CA TYR A 52 15.76 10.21 -5.06
C TYR A 52 16.30 10.08 -3.62
N GLU A 53 16.62 11.20 -2.99
CA GLU A 53 16.99 11.25 -1.56
C GLU A 53 15.75 11.62 -0.73
N VAL A 54 15.39 10.79 0.26
CA VAL A 54 14.28 11.04 1.20
C VAL A 54 14.85 11.10 2.61
N LYS A 55 14.66 12.24 3.29
CA LYS A 55 15.26 12.54 4.61
C LYS A 55 14.26 12.48 5.75
N THR A 56 12.97 12.65 5.46
CA THR A 56 11.93 12.74 6.49
C THR A 56 10.70 11.91 6.13
N ILE A 57 9.92 11.55 7.15
CA ILE A 57 8.64 10.86 6.96
C ILE A 57 7.68 11.66 6.07
N ASP A 58 7.72 13.00 6.13
CA ASP A 58 6.86 13.86 5.30
C ASP A 58 7.24 13.78 3.83
N GLN A 59 8.54 13.68 3.52
CA GLN A 59 9.01 13.49 2.15
C GLN A 59 8.66 12.08 1.64
N ARG A 60 8.78 11.04 2.47
CA ARG A 60 8.36 9.66 2.15
C ARG A 60 6.87 9.62 1.82
N VAL A 61 6.03 10.13 2.71
CA VAL A 61 4.57 10.13 2.50
C VAL A 61 4.16 11.01 1.32
N LYS A 62 4.85 12.13 1.06
CA LYS A 62 4.64 12.90 -0.17
C LYS A 62 4.86 12.05 -1.42
N ARG A 63 5.89 11.20 -1.44
CA ARG A 63 6.17 10.32 -2.56
C ARG A 63 5.10 9.24 -2.76
N VAL A 64 4.64 8.67 -1.65
CA VAL A 64 3.50 7.74 -1.62
C VAL A 64 2.25 8.42 -2.20
N ILE A 65 1.91 9.63 -1.76
CA ILE A 65 0.77 10.40 -2.28
C ILE A 65 0.92 10.69 -3.77
N GLU A 66 2.12 11.04 -4.25
CA GLU A 66 2.37 11.24 -5.68
C GLU A 66 2.14 9.97 -6.51
N MET A 67 2.50 8.79 -5.98
CA MET A 67 2.20 7.50 -6.63
C MET A 67 0.71 7.20 -6.60
N ILE A 68 0.04 7.46 -5.49
CA ILE A 68 -1.41 7.28 -5.36
C ILE A 68 -2.14 8.14 -6.40
N ASN A 69 -1.75 9.41 -6.55
CA ASN A 69 -2.37 10.36 -7.47
C ASN A 69 -2.14 10.01 -8.95
N LYS A 70 -1.03 9.36 -9.28
CA LYS A 70 -0.82 8.80 -10.63
C LYS A 70 -1.67 7.55 -10.83
N GLY A 71 -1.64 6.63 -9.86
CA GLY A 71 -2.37 5.37 -9.91
C GLY A 71 -3.89 5.52 -9.96
N LYS A 72 -4.46 6.50 -9.25
CA LYS A 72 -5.92 6.72 -9.25
C LYS A 72 -6.47 7.14 -10.61
N GLN A 73 -5.60 7.67 -11.48
CA GLN A 73 -5.92 8.11 -12.84
C GLN A 73 -5.54 7.07 -13.91
N ASP A 74 -4.84 5.99 -13.53
CA ASP A 74 -4.42 4.95 -14.46
C ASP A 74 -5.63 4.04 -14.84
N PRO A 75 -6.00 3.95 -16.14
CA PRO A 75 -7.08 3.10 -16.60
C PRO A 75 -6.93 1.62 -16.22
N LYS A 76 -5.69 1.09 -16.14
CA LYS A 76 -5.43 -0.31 -15.74
C LYS A 76 -5.80 -0.52 -14.28
N VAL A 77 -5.43 0.41 -13.41
CA VAL A 77 -5.76 0.35 -11.97
C VAL A 77 -7.27 0.46 -11.78
N ARG A 78 -7.92 1.42 -12.45
CA ARG A 78 -9.38 1.57 -12.40
C ARG A 78 -10.10 0.32 -12.92
N ALA A 79 -9.64 -0.26 -14.02
CA ALA A 79 -10.23 -1.47 -14.59
C ALA A 79 -10.17 -2.66 -13.61
N VAL A 80 -9.07 -2.82 -12.88
CA VAL A 80 -8.95 -3.84 -11.83
C VAL A 80 -9.95 -3.58 -10.69
N ALA A 81 -10.03 -2.36 -10.16
CA ALA A 81 -10.98 -2.02 -9.10
C ALA A 81 -12.43 -2.29 -9.52
N VAL A 82 -12.82 -1.85 -10.72
CA VAL A 82 -14.16 -2.07 -11.29
C VAL A 82 -14.44 -3.57 -11.43
N LYS A 83 -13.50 -4.36 -11.98
CA LYS A 83 -13.66 -5.81 -12.16
C LYS A 83 -13.83 -6.57 -10.83
N ILE A 84 -13.17 -6.11 -9.77
CA ILE A 84 -13.32 -6.70 -8.43
C ILE A 84 -14.75 -6.52 -7.91
N VAL A 85 -15.26 -5.28 -7.94
CA VAL A 85 -16.59 -4.96 -7.37
C VAL A 85 -17.74 -5.40 -8.29
N SER A 86 -17.50 -5.54 -9.60
CA SER A 86 -18.48 -6.04 -10.58
C SER A 86 -18.45 -7.55 -10.79
N ARG A 87 -17.70 -8.31 -9.97
CA ARG A 87 -17.65 -9.77 -10.06
C ARG A 87 -19.05 -10.36 -9.84
N LEU A 88 -19.44 -11.29 -10.71
CA LEU A 88 -20.70 -12.03 -10.62
C LEU A 88 -20.58 -13.29 -9.75
N CYS A 89 -21.66 -13.57 -9.02
CA CYS A 89 -21.91 -14.76 -8.20
C CYS A 89 -23.26 -15.35 -8.66
N GLY A 90 -23.22 -16.14 -9.73
CA GLY A 90 -24.42 -16.50 -10.51
C GLY A 90 -24.87 -15.32 -11.37
N ASP A 91 -26.17 -15.01 -11.35
CA ASP A 91 -26.76 -13.94 -12.18
C ASP A 91 -26.70 -12.55 -11.52
N LYS A 92 -26.06 -12.43 -10.35
CA LYS A 92 -26.00 -11.20 -9.55
C LYS A 92 -24.57 -10.85 -9.18
N HIS A 93 -24.32 -9.57 -8.92
CA HIS A 93 -23.05 -9.12 -8.35
C HIS A 93 -22.80 -9.75 -6.97
N CYS A 94 -21.57 -10.21 -6.72
CA CYS A 94 -21.15 -10.73 -5.43
C CYS A 94 -21.23 -9.66 -4.32
N VAL A 95 -20.93 -8.41 -4.69
CA VAL A 95 -21.10 -7.23 -3.85
C VAL A 95 -22.28 -6.44 -4.40
N LYS A 96 -23.26 -6.12 -3.56
CA LYS A 96 -24.44 -5.37 -4.00
C LYS A 96 -24.03 -3.94 -4.35
N GLU A 97 -24.72 -3.33 -5.32
CA GLU A 97 -24.52 -1.92 -5.64
C GLU A 97 -24.69 -1.05 -4.39
N ARG A 98 -23.75 -0.13 -4.16
CA ARG A 98 -23.73 0.79 -3.00
C ARG A 98 -23.53 0.09 -1.65
N ASP A 99 -23.18 -1.19 -1.62
CA ASP A 99 -22.66 -1.84 -0.41
C ASP A 99 -21.21 -1.38 -0.19
N HIS A 100 -21.07 -0.16 0.36
CA HIS A 100 -19.76 0.48 0.51
C HIS A 100 -18.77 -0.34 1.36
N TYR A 101 -19.27 -1.01 2.39
CA TYR A 101 -18.44 -1.89 3.20
C TYR A 101 -18.00 -3.12 2.39
N GLY A 102 -18.93 -3.75 1.67
CA GLY A 102 -18.65 -4.89 0.81
C GLY A 102 -17.68 -4.58 -0.32
N GLU A 103 -17.80 -3.40 -0.96
CA GLU A 103 -16.92 -2.96 -2.04
C GLU A 103 -15.49 -2.75 -1.53
N VAL A 104 -15.34 -2.05 -0.40
CA VAL A 104 -14.02 -1.80 0.20
C VAL A 104 -13.40 -3.13 0.66
N LYS A 105 -14.18 -4.00 1.31
CA LYS A 105 -13.70 -5.31 1.74
C LYS A 105 -13.29 -6.20 0.56
N ALA A 106 -14.03 -6.21 -0.54
CA ALA A 106 -13.72 -7.03 -1.71
C ALA A 106 -12.37 -6.64 -2.35
N ILE A 107 -12.06 -5.35 -2.41
CA ILE A 107 -10.75 -4.86 -2.87
C ILE A 107 -9.65 -5.29 -1.91
N PHE A 108 -9.85 -5.13 -0.60
CA PHE A 108 -8.88 -5.60 0.40
C PHE A 108 -8.60 -7.10 0.27
N ASP A 109 -9.65 -7.92 0.18
CA ASP A 109 -9.54 -9.37 0.07
C ASP A 109 -8.79 -9.76 -1.21
N TRP A 110 -9.06 -9.07 -2.33
CA TRP A 110 -8.35 -9.29 -3.59
C TRP A 110 -6.86 -8.97 -3.46
N VAL A 111 -6.50 -7.80 -2.91
CA VAL A 111 -5.09 -7.42 -2.72
C VAL A 111 -4.38 -8.40 -1.80
N ARG A 112 -4.99 -8.78 -0.67
CA ARG A 112 -4.44 -9.79 0.26
C ARG A 112 -4.20 -11.16 -0.39
N LYS A 113 -5.02 -11.50 -1.39
CA LYS A 113 -4.94 -12.79 -2.09
C LYS A 113 -3.88 -12.81 -3.18
N TYR A 114 -3.74 -11.72 -3.93
CA TYR A 114 -2.94 -11.70 -5.16
C TYR A 114 -1.61 -10.96 -5.04
N ILE A 115 -1.45 -10.11 -4.02
CA ILE A 115 -0.22 -9.38 -3.78
C ILE A 115 0.48 -10.01 -2.59
N ARG A 116 1.76 -10.33 -2.76
CA ARG A 116 2.64 -10.88 -1.72
C ARG A 116 3.49 -9.77 -1.10
N TYR A 117 3.65 -9.80 0.21
CA TYR A 117 4.61 -8.95 0.89
C TYR A 117 6.04 -9.33 0.50
N VAL A 118 6.79 -8.36 0.00
CA VAL A 118 8.21 -8.48 -0.35
C VAL A 118 8.92 -7.23 0.17
N HIS A 119 10.10 -7.41 0.73
CA HIS A 119 10.89 -6.29 1.21
C HIS A 119 11.36 -5.40 0.05
N ASP A 120 11.61 -4.14 0.40
CA ASP A 120 12.35 -3.22 -0.43
C ASP A 120 13.69 -3.79 -0.90
N ILE A 121 14.22 -3.18 -1.97
CA ILE A 121 15.61 -3.39 -2.39
C ILE A 121 16.51 -3.05 -1.20
N ASN A 122 17.48 -3.93 -0.90
CA ASN A 122 18.34 -3.77 0.26
C ASN A 122 19.02 -2.37 0.27
N GLY A 123 18.73 -1.57 1.30
CA GLY A 123 19.26 -0.21 1.49
C GLY A 123 18.57 0.90 0.67
N ILE A 124 17.45 0.59 0.00
CA ILE A 124 16.74 1.50 -0.90
C ILE A 124 15.24 1.31 -0.71
N ASP A 125 14.52 2.27 -0.08
CA ASP A 125 13.05 2.14 -0.14
C ASP A 125 12.56 2.36 -1.58
N THR A 126 11.60 1.55 -1.99
CA THR A 126 11.11 1.49 -3.36
C THR A 126 9.65 1.92 -3.36
N PHE A 127 9.29 2.79 -4.31
CA PHE A 127 7.89 3.21 -4.47
C PHE A 127 7.42 2.80 -5.86
N GLN A 128 6.66 1.71 -5.92
CA GLN A 128 6.16 1.19 -7.16
C GLN A 128 4.92 1.94 -7.62
N HIS A 129 4.77 2.09 -8.93
CA HIS A 129 3.47 2.46 -9.50
C HIS A 129 2.50 1.30 -9.23
N PRO A 130 1.23 1.55 -8.84
CA PRO A 130 0.31 0.48 -8.46
C PRO A 130 0.01 -0.52 -9.58
N ALA A 131 0.05 -0.08 -10.85
CA ALA A 131 -0.03 -1.00 -11.99
C ALA A 131 1.13 -2.01 -12.02
N ARG A 132 2.33 -1.62 -11.60
CA ARG A 132 3.49 -2.51 -11.49
C ARG A 132 3.36 -3.44 -10.28
N THR A 133 2.84 -2.97 -9.15
CA THR A 133 2.54 -3.86 -8.01
C THR A 133 1.53 -4.95 -8.40
N ILE A 134 0.51 -4.62 -9.21
CA ILE A 134 -0.44 -5.60 -9.77
C ILE A 134 0.27 -6.59 -10.70
N GLU A 135 1.14 -6.10 -11.58
CA GLU A 135 1.88 -6.91 -12.56
C GLU A 135 2.89 -7.86 -11.89
N PHE A 136 3.67 -7.36 -10.93
CA PHE A 136 4.69 -8.13 -10.22
C PHE A 136 4.08 -9.06 -9.15
N GLY A 137 2.88 -8.74 -8.66
CA GLY A 137 2.23 -9.51 -7.61
C GLY A 137 2.91 -9.38 -6.25
N GLY A 138 3.67 -8.31 -6.01
CA GLY A 138 4.32 -8.09 -4.71
C GLY A 138 4.89 -6.71 -4.50
N GLY A 139 5.07 -6.36 -3.22
CA GLY A 139 5.59 -5.07 -2.75
C GLY A 139 5.61 -5.00 -1.22
N ASP A 140 6.12 -3.88 -0.69
CA ASP A 140 6.27 -3.63 0.74
C ASP A 140 5.06 -2.88 1.35
N CYS A 141 5.18 -2.37 2.58
CA CYS A 141 4.10 -1.59 3.21
C CYS A 141 3.73 -0.29 2.46
N ASP A 142 4.68 0.38 1.81
CA ASP A 142 4.40 1.54 0.96
C ASP A 142 3.64 1.10 -0.29
N ASP A 143 4.10 0.05 -0.98
CA ASP A 143 3.48 -0.43 -2.22
C ASP A 143 2.03 -0.91 -1.99
N TYR A 144 1.77 -1.61 -0.88
CA TYR A 144 0.40 -1.97 -0.49
C TYR A 144 -0.46 -0.73 -0.22
N THR A 145 0.10 0.27 0.45
CA THR A 145 -0.60 1.54 0.73
C THR A 145 -0.93 2.28 -0.57
N ILE A 146 0.03 2.36 -1.49
CA ILE A 146 -0.12 2.97 -2.81
C ILE A 146 -1.21 2.24 -3.60
N LEU A 147 -1.11 0.91 -3.72
CA LEU A 147 -2.04 0.10 -4.48
C LEU A 147 -3.47 0.20 -3.96
N LEU A 148 -3.68 -0.04 -2.67
CA LEU A 148 -5.02 0.00 -2.08
C LEU A 148 -5.62 1.40 -2.20
N ALA A 149 -4.86 2.46 -1.87
CA ALA A 149 -5.34 3.83 -2.01
C ALA A 149 -5.71 4.18 -3.45
N SER A 150 -4.90 3.79 -4.44
CA SER A 150 -5.20 4.02 -5.85
C SER A 150 -6.44 3.26 -6.31
N LEU A 151 -6.61 1.99 -5.92
CA LEU A 151 -7.81 1.21 -6.25
C LEU A 151 -9.06 1.89 -5.69
N TYR A 152 -9.05 2.26 -4.41
CA TYR A 152 -10.17 2.94 -3.75
C TYR A 152 -10.50 4.30 -4.37
N GLN A 153 -9.49 5.17 -4.53
CA GLN A 153 -9.70 6.49 -5.11
C GLN A 153 -10.14 6.41 -6.58
N SER A 154 -9.67 5.41 -7.33
CA SER A 154 -10.08 5.22 -8.73
C SER A 154 -11.58 4.96 -8.89
N ILE A 155 -12.26 4.46 -7.85
CA ILE A 155 -13.72 4.26 -7.82
C ILE A 155 -14.44 5.18 -6.82
N GLY A 156 -13.78 6.27 -6.41
CA GLY A 156 -14.40 7.38 -5.69
C GLY A 156 -14.32 7.33 -4.16
N TYR A 157 -13.69 6.33 -3.55
CA TYR A 157 -13.52 6.30 -2.09
C TYR A 157 -12.39 7.21 -1.63
N PRO A 158 -12.65 8.15 -0.71
CA PRO A 158 -11.59 8.96 -0.11
C PRO A 158 -10.74 8.12 0.84
N VAL A 159 -9.45 8.43 0.89
CA VAL A 159 -8.49 7.72 1.75
C VAL A 159 -7.65 8.69 2.57
N ARG A 160 -7.12 8.21 3.69
CA ARG A 160 -6.11 8.88 4.51
C ARG A 160 -4.98 7.91 4.76
N ILE A 161 -3.76 8.42 4.87
CA ILE A 161 -2.60 7.62 5.25
C ILE A 161 -2.37 7.81 6.74
N ARG A 162 -2.03 6.72 7.43
CA ARG A 162 -1.50 6.74 8.78
C ARG A 162 -0.12 6.10 8.77
N VAL A 163 0.82 6.78 9.39
CA VAL A 163 2.15 6.25 9.71
C VAL A 163 2.24 6.09 11.23
N VAL A 164 2.84 4.99 11.66
CA VAL A 164 3.04 4.69 13.08
C VAL A 164 4.48 4.28 13.35
N ALA A 165 4.95 4.60 14.54
CA ALA A 165 6.10 3.94 15.13
C ALA A 165 5.59 2.83 16.04
N ALA A 166 5.51 1.62 15.49
CA ALA A 166 5.09 0.44 16.21
C ALA A 166 6.24 -0.07 17.09
N VAL A 167 5.99 -0.18 18.40
CA VAL A 167 6.97 -0.66 19.38
C VAL A 167 6.28 -1.54 20.42
N ARG A 168 6.98 -2.58 20.87
CA ARG A 168 6.50 -3.44 21.95
C ARG A 168 6.32 -2.65 23.26
N PRO A 169 5.18 -2.80 23.98
CA PRO A 169 4.93 -2.06 25.21
C PRO A 169 5.96 -2.33 26.31
N ASP A 170 6.39 -3.58 26.47
CA ASP A 170 7.40 -3.97 27.45
C ASP A 170 8.77 -3.38 27.13
N VAL A 171 9.16 -3.36 25.84
CA VAL A 171 10.40 -2.70 25.41
C VAL A 171 10.30 -1.20 25.63
N TYR A 172 9.21 -0.57 25.18
CA TYR A 172 9.01 0.88 25.28
C TYR A 172 9.03 1.38 26.73
N ARG A 173 8.43 0.62 27.68
CA ARG A 173 8.46 0.97 29.11
C ARG A 173 9.88 0.99 29.68
N ASN A 174 10.74 0.10 29.19
CA ASN A 174 12.12 -0.05 29.67
C ASN A 174 13.13 0.85 28.94
N MET A 175 12.70 1.64 27.94
CA MET A 175 13.59 2.57 27.23
C MET A 175 13.86 3.85 28.02
N THR A 176 15.11 4.32 27.96
CA THR A 176 15.52 5.66 28.44
C THR A 176 14.89 6.76 27.58
N PRO A 177 14.82 8.01 28.07
CA PRO A 177 14.38 9.14 27.25
C PRO A 177 15.16 9.29 25.93
N ALA A 178 16.48 9.07 25.96
CA ALA A 178 17.33 9.14 24.77
C ALA A 178 17.08 7.99 23.77
N GLN A 179 16.64 6.82 24.23
CA GLN A 179 16.21 5.73 23.35
C GLN A 179 14.84 6.04 22.73
N LYS A 180 13.90 6.54 23.54
CA LYS A 180 12.56 6.93 23.07
C LYS A 180 12.63 8.03 22.01
N SER A 181 13.56 8.98 22.14
CA SER A 181 13.73 10.05 21.15
C SER A 181 14.24 9.57 19.79
N ARG A 182 14.80 8.35 19.71
CA ARG A 182 15.29 7.73 18.46
C ARG A 182 14.28 6.81 17.80
N ILE A 183 13.12 6.56 18.44
CA ILE A 183 12.06 5.76 17.83
C ILE A 183 11.57 6.50 16.59
N ASP A 184 11.60 5.82 15.46
CA ASP A 184 11.07 6.35 14.21
C ASP A 184 9.87 5.57 13.68
N TYR A 185 9.16 6.19 12.73
CA TYR A 185 8.09 5.54 12.00
C TYR A 185 8.63 4.28 11.33
N ASN A 186 7.85 3.20 11.33
CA ASN A 186 8.29 1.92 10.79
C ASN A 186 7.16 1.15 10.11
N HIS A 187 5.98 1.77 10.01
CA HIS A 187 4.82 1.17 9.38
C HIS A 187 3.88 2.24 8.84
N ILE A 188 3.30 1.95 7.68
CA ILE A 188 2.36 2.82 6.95
C ILE A 188 1.18 1.97 6.48
N TYR A 189 -0.01 2.53 6.59
CA TYR A 189 -1.25 1.94 6.09
C TYR A 189 -2.27 3.05 5.85
N LEU A 190 -3.47 2.69 5.38
CA LEU A 190 -4.50 3.68 5.07
C LEU A 190 -5.81 3.45 5.82
N LEU A 191 -6.64 4.50 5.84
CA LEU A 191 -8.03 4.45 6.24
C LEU A 191 -8.89 4.83 5.03
N VAL A 192 -9.97 4.09 4.80
CA VAL A 192 -10.95 4.38 3.74
C VAL A 192 -12.20 4.98 4.35
N GLY A 193 -12.65 6.12 3.81
CA GLY A 193 -13.87 6.77 4.25
C GLY A 193 -15.09 6.22 3.52
N ILE A 194 -16.06 5.71 4.26
CA ILE A 194 -17.39 5.34 3.73
C ILE A 194 -18.49 6.22 4.36
N PRO A 195 -19.51 6.64 3.59
CA PRO A 195 -19.67 6.46 2.15
C PRO A 195 -18.71 7.35 1.31
N PRO A 196 -18.51 7.06 0.01
CA PRO A 196 -17.51 7.72 -0.85
C PRO A 196 -17.88 9.16 -1.24
N HIS A 197 -19.14 9.56 -1.08
CA HIS A 197 -19.64 10.88 -1.47
C HIS A 197 -18.92 12.04 -0.76
N LYS A 198 -19.08 13.26 -1.29
CA LYS A 198 -18.57 14.53 -0.72
C LYS A 198 -19.24 14.91 0.62
N LEU A 199 -19.50 13.95 1.50
CA LEU A 199 -19.85 14.23 2.89
C LEU A 199 -18.66 14.87 3.62
N PRO A 200 -18.92 15.72 4.62
CA PRO A 200 -17.88 16.17 5.53
C PRO A 200 -17.12 14.99 6.15
N ASP A 201 -15.83 15.21 6.42
CA ASP A 201 -14.95 14.22 7.06
C ASP A 201 -15.52 13.69 8.40
N SER A 202 -16.27 14.51 9.13
CA SER A 202 -16.92 14.18 10.40
C SER A 202 -18.09 13.20 10.26
N GLN A 203 -18.62 13.02 9.04
CA GLN A 203 -19.75 12.14 8.76
C GLN A 203 -19.32 10.81 8.13
N LYS A 204 -18.01 10.62 7.89
CA LYS A 204 -17.46 9.39 7.34
C LYS A 204 -17.09 8.42 8.43
N THR A 205 -17.40 7.16 8.21
CA THR A 205 -16.77 6.06 8.94
C THR A 205 -15.43 5.75 8.26
N TRP A 206 -14.34 5.88 9.01
CA TRP A 206 -13.00 5.59 8.52
C TRP A 206 -12.60 4.18 8.91
N ILE A 207 -12.53 3.28 7.92
CA ILE A 207 -12.17 1.88 8.13
C ILE A 207 -10.67 1.72 7.91
N PRO A 208 -9.90 1.22 8.89
CA PRO A 208 -8.49 0.88 8.71
C PRO A 208 -8.33 -0.25 7.69
N VAL A 209 -7.40 -0.07 6.77
CA VAL A 209 -7.07 -1.05 5.73
C VAL A 209 -5.56 -1.19 5.64
N ASP A 210 -5.08 -2.35 6.05
CA ASP A 210 -3.66 -2.69 6.02
C ASP A 210 -3.47 -4.06 5.36
N GLY A 211 -3.18 -4.04 4.06
CA GLY A 211 -2.96 -5.26 3.29
C GLY A 211 -1.59 -5.91 3.53
N SER A 212 -0.64 -5.15 4.10
CA SER A 212 0.77 -5.55 4.24
C SER A 212 1.00 -6.51 5.42
N VAL A 213 0.07 -6.55 6.37
CA VAL A 213 0.11 -7.43 7.54
C VAL A 213 -0.89 -8.56 7.44
N ASN A 214 -0.60 -9.71 8.06
CA ASN A 214 -1.53 -10.85 8.11
C ASN A 214 -2.62 -10.65 9.17
N LYS A 215 -3.54 -9.71 8.91
CA LYS A 215 -4.67 -9.35 9.78
C LYS A 215 -5.97 -9.18 8.97
N PRO A 216 -7.14 -9.34 9.61
CA PRO A 216 -8.41 -9.18 8.92
C PRO A 216 -8.68 -7.72 8.51
N PHE A 217 -9.60 -7.55 7.56
CA PHE A 217 -10.13 -6.23 7.17
C PHE A 217 -10.63 -5.43 8.39
N GLY A 218 -10.34 -4.13 8.44
CA GLY A 218 -10.71 -3.28 9.58
C GLY A 218 -9.78 -3.39 10.79
N TRP A 219 -8.78 -4.27 10.77
CA TRP A 219 -7.78 -4.34 11.83
C TRP A 219 -6.88 -3.10 11.83
N GLU A 220 -6.49 -2.66 13.03
CA GLU A 220 -5.57 -1.56 13.24
C GLU A 220 -4.56 -1.90 14.34
N VAL A 221 -3.36 -1.33 14.23
CA VAL A 221 -2.32 -1.48 15.26
C VAL A 221 -2.87 -1.03 16.61
N PRO A 222 -2.92 -1.90 17.63
CA PRO A 222 -3.52 -1.52 18.91
C PRO A 222 -2.71 -0.40 19.58
N LYS A 223 -3.40 0.56 20.21
CA LYS A 223 -2.80 1.78 20.75
C LYS A 223 -1.60 1.55 21.68
N GLN A 224 -1.62 0.46 22.46
CA GLN A 224 -0.50 0.15 23.36
C GLN A 224 0.82 -0.14 22.63
N PHE A 225 0.77 -0.49 21.33
CA PHE A 225 1.94 -0.73 20.50
C PHE A 225 2.38 0.52 19.72
N VAL A 226 1.73 1.67 19.87
CA VAL A 226 2.03 2.88 19.09
C VAL A 226 2.73 3.91 19.97
N ALA A 227 4.02 4.16 19.72
CA ALA A 227 4.76 5.23 20.43
C ALA A 227 4.43 6.62 19.89
N LYS A 228 4.33 6.75 18.57
CA LYS A 228 3.92 7.98 17.88
C LYS A 228 3.20 7.62 16.58
N SER A 229 2.32 8.51 16.13
CA SER A 229 1.57 8.34 14.88
C SER A 229 1.33 9.69 14.21
N LYS A 230 1.24 9.70 12.88
CA LYS A 230 0.86 10.88 12.10
C LYS A 230 -0.14 10.49 11.01
N PHE A 231 -1.01 11.43 10.67
CA PHE A 231 -2.02 11.27 9.63
C PHE A 231 -1.78 12.24 8.48
N TYR A 232 -2.09 11.78 7.28
CA TYR A 232 -2.01 12.57 6.06
C TYR A 232 -3.29 12.40 5.25
N LYS A 233 -3.80 13.52 4.74
CA LYS A 233 -4.89 13.50 3.76
C LYS A 233 -4.32 13.21 2.39
N VAL A 234 -5.10 12.52 1.58
CA VAL A 234 -4.79 12.29 0.16
C VAL A 234 -5.88 12.98 -0.65
N GLU A 235 -5.52 14.09 -1.29
CA GLU A 235 -6.39 14.93 -2.12
C GLU A 235 -6.23 14.58 -3.61
#